data_AF-A0A8S9UVN0-F1
#
_entry.id   AF-A0A8S9UVN0-F1
#
_cell.length_a   1.000
_cell.length_b   1.000
_cell.length_c   1.000
_cell.angle_alpha   90.00
_cell.angle_beta   90.00
_cell.angle_gamma   90.00
#
_symmetry.space_group_name_H-M   'P 1'
#
loop_
_entity.id
_entity.type
_entity.pdbx_description
1 polymer ?
#
loop_
_entity_poly.entity_id
_entity_poly.type
_entity_poly.pdbx_seq_one_letter_code
_entity_poly.pdbx_strand_id
1 'polypeptide(L)' 'MDLPETSRRYSAAVAAAKFADQRLKARTLAYYNGILLRFAENCRAEGFPDPLKQRFFQLPNVIAANIN' A
#
# COMPACT_ATOMS: atom_id res chain seq x y z
N MET A 1 3.74 30.52 9.08
CA MET A 1 3.84 31.42 7.92
C MET A 1 3.11 30.76 6.78
N ASP A 2 1.88 31.19 6.52
CA ASP A 2 1.09 30.67 5.41
C ASP A 2 1.66 31.21 4.10
N LEU A 3 2.01 30.30 3.20
CA LEU A 3 2.47 30.67 1.87
C LEU A 3 1.25 30.99 1.00
N PRO A 4 1.26 32.10 0.24
CA PRO A 4 0.18 32.39 -0.70
C PRO A 4 0.03 31.23 -1.69
N GLU A 5 -1.21 30.84 -1.97
CA GLU A 5 -1.49 29.69 -2.86
C GLU A 5 -0.98 29.91 -4.30
N THR A 6 -0.87 31.17 -4.70
CA THR A 6 -0.30 31.60 -5.99
C THR A 6 1.24 31.54 -6.03
N SER A 7 1.89 31.33 -4.88
CA SER A 7 3.35 31.32 -4.80
C SER A 7 3.93 30.02 -5.34
N ARG A 8 5.04 30.13 -6.09
CA ARG A 8 5.80 28.97 -6.59
C ARG A 8 6.28 28.04 -5.47
N ARG A 9 6.52 28.58 -4.26
CA ARG A 9 6.93 27.80 -3.09
C ARG A 9 5.77 26.95 -2.55
N TYR A 10 4.54 27.49 -2.56
CA TYR A 10 3.34 26.73 -2.19
C TYR A 10 3.10 25.56 -3.14
N SER A 11 3.14 25.80 -4.46
CA SER A 11 2.96 24.73 -5.45
C SER A 11 4.04 23.65 -5.37
N ALA A 12 5.29 24.03 -5.11
CA ALA A 12 6.38 23.09 -4.87
C ALA A 12 6.17 22.25 -3.60
N ALA A 13 5.68 22.86 -2.52
CA ALA A 13 5.37 22.14 -1.27
C ALA A 13 4.23 21.13 -1.47
N VAL A 14 3.18 21.51 -2.18
CA VAL A 14 2.06 20.60 -2.53
C VAL A 14 2.55 19.43 -3.38
N ALA A 15 3.41 19.67 -4.37
CA ALA A 15 3.98 18.61 -5.19
C ALA A 15 4.86 17.65 -4.37
N ALA A 16 5.70 18.19 -3.48
CA ALA A 16 6.54 17.38 -2.59
C ALA A 16 5.71 16.52 -1.62
N ALA A 17 4.63 17.07 -1.06
CA ALA A 17 3.71 16.32 -0.20
C ALA A 17 3.03 15.17 -0.95
N LYS A 18 2.47 15.44 -2.13
CA LYS A 18 1.87 14.39 -2.99
C LYS A 18 2.87 13.28 -3.33
N PHE A 19 4.11 13.66 -3.62
CA PHE A 19 5.17 12.70 -3.91
C PHE A 19 5.55 11.85 -2.70
N ALA A 20 5.62 12.46 -1.51
CA ALA A 20 5.85 11.75 -0.26
C ALA A 20 4.73 10.73 0.02
N ASP A 21 3.47 11.13 -0.16
CA ASP A 21 2.31 10.25 0.00
C ASP A 21 2.33 9.08 -0.99
N GLN A 22 2.67 9.34 -2.26
CA GLN A 22 2.83 8.30 -3.27
C GLN A 22 3.93 7.30 -2.90
N ARG A 23 5.08 7.79 -2.43
CA ARG A 23 6.16 6.91 -1.97
C ARG A 23 5.79 6.12 -0.73
N LEU A 24 5.06 6.72 0.20
CA LEU A 24 4.56 6.04 1.39
C LEU A 24 3.60 4.92 0.99
N LYS A 25 2.64 5.19 0.12
CA LYS A 25 1.72 4.17 -0.43
C LYS A 25 2.47 3.03 -1.12
N ALA A 26 3.42 3.36 -2.00
CA ALA A 26 4.23 2.36 -2.70
C ALA A 26 5.05 1.50 -1.73
N ARG A 27 5.66 2.12 -0.71
CA ARG A 27 6.42 1.40 0.32
C ARG A 27 5.54 0.48 1.16
N THR A 28 4.37 0.96 1.57
CA THR A 28 3.40 0.16 2.34
C THR A 28 2.91 -1.03 1.52
N LEU A 29 2.61 -0.82 0.23
CA LEU A 29 2.21 -1.89 -0.68
C LEU A 29 3.32 -2.93 -0.87
N ALA A 30 4.56 -2.49 -1.07
CA ALA A 30 5.71 -3.40 -1.19
C ALA A 30 5.93 -4.21 0.10
N TYR A 31 5.81 -3.58 1.26
CA TYR A 31 5.91 -4.25 2.56
C TYR A 31 4.80 -5.29 2.75
N TYR A 32 3.54 -4.91 2.47
CA TYR A 32 2.40 -5.80 2.54
C TYR A 32 2.56 -7.01 1.60
N ASN A 33 2.96 -6.77 0.34
CA ASN A 33 3.21 -7.84 -0.62
C ASN A 33 4.33 -8.77 -0.15
N GLY A 34 5.40 -8.22 0.44
CA GLY A 34 6.47 -9.02 1.03
C GLY A 34 6.00 -9.92 2.18
N ILE A 35 5.13 -9.42 3.06
CA ILE A 35 4.52 -10.23 4.13
C ILE A 35 3.63 -11.31 3.52
N LEU A 36 2.78 -10.96 2.55
CA LEU A 36 1.85 -11.90 1.93
C LEU A 36 2.58 -13.05 1.24
N LEU A 37 3.70 -12.77 0.56
CA LEU A 37 4.54 -13.79 -0.06
C LEU A 37 5.14 -14.75 0.98
N ARG A 38 5.69 -14.22 2.07
CA ARG A 38 6.23 -15.04 3.17
C ARG A 38 5.15 -15.88 3.84
N PHE A 39 3.97 -15.31 4.04
CA PHE A 39 2.82 -16.05 4.55
C PHE A 39 2.42 -17.19 3.60
N ALA A 40 2.38 -16.93 2.29
CA ALA A 40 2.09 -17.95 1.28
C ALA A 40 3.15 -19.08 1.23
N GLU A 41 4.41 -18.74 1.46
CA GLU A 41 5.50 -19.72 1.60
C GLU A 41 5.29 -20.61 2.84
N ASN A 42 4.96 -20.01 3.99
CA ASN A 42 4.67 -20.75 5.21
C ASN A 42 3.45 -21.69 5.02
N CYS A 43 2.36 -21.20 4.42
CA CYS A 43 1.20 -22.03 4.12
C CYS A 43 1.57 -23.24 3.26
N ARG A 44 2.38 -23.04 2.20
CA ARG A 44 2.83 -24.14 1.35
C ARG A 44 3.70 -25.15 2.11
N ALA A 45 4.58 -24.67 2.99
CA ALA A 45 5.44 -25.56 3.79
C ALA A 45 4.64 -26.43 4.78
N GLU A 46 3.55 -25.89 5.32
CA GLU A 46 2.66 -26.60 6.25
C GLU A 46 1.56 -27.42 5.54
N GLY A 47 1.53 -27.43 4.20
CA GLY A 47 0.55 -28.17 3.40
C GLY A 47 -0.82 -27.49 3.28
N PHE A 48 -0.93 -26.23 3.70
CA PHE A 48 -2.13 -25.43 3.51
C PHE A 48 -2.28 -24.94 2.05
N PRO A 49 -3.51 -24.68 1.60
CA PRO A 49 -3.76 -24.08 0.29
C PRO A 49 -3.06 -22.73 0.12
N ASP A 50 -2.57 -22.47 -1.09
CA ASP A 50 -1.83 -21.24 -1.40
C ASP A 50 -2.77 -20.00 -1.36
N PRO A 51 -2.58 -19.07 -0.42
CA PRO A 51 -3.40 -17.86 -0.28
C PRO A 51 -3.34 -16.92 -1.49
N LEU A 52 -2.32 -17.04 -2.35
CA LEU A 52 -2.21 -16.25 -3.57
C LEU A 52 -3.06 -16.82 -4.71
N LYS A 53 -3.32 -18.13 -4.70
CA LYS A 53 -4.13 -18.83 -5.71
C LYS A 53 -5.58 -18.96 -5.28
N GLN A 54 -5.80 -19.19 -3.99
CA GLN A 54 -7.11 -19.12 -3.39
C GLN A 54 -7.25 -17.73 -2.77
N ARG A 55 -7.90 -16.81 -3.51
CA ARG A 55 -8.35 -15.54 -2.93
C ARG A 55 -9.14 -15.90 -1.66
N PHE A 56 -8.58 -15.60 -0.49
CA PHE A 56 -9.32 -15.62 0.75
C PHE A 56 -10.44 -14.59 0.59
N PHE A 57 -11.61 -15.02 0.11
CA PHE A 57 -12.74 -14.18 -0.28
C PHE A 57 -13.42 -13.47 0.90
N GLN A 58 -12.78 -13.47 2.07
CA GLN A 58 -13.27 -12.82 3.27
C GLN A 58 -12.15 -12.02 3.94
N LEU A 59 -11.45 -11.17 3.16
CA LEU A 59 -10.83 -10.01 3.79
C LEU A 59 -11.97 -9.05 4.16
N PRO A 60 -12.05 -8.59 5.43
CA PRO A 60 -13.07 -7.62 5.84
C PRO A 60 -13.06 -6.44 4.86
N ASN A 61 -14.24 -5.96 4.48
CA ASN A 61 -14.46 -4.92 3.45
C ASN A 61 -13.52 -3.69 3.58
N VAL A 62 -12.98 -3.46 4.78
CA VAL A 62 -11.96 -2.45 5.10
C VAL A 62 -10.66 -2.59 4.29
N ILE A 63 -10.23 -3.81 3.92
CA ILE A 63 -8.99 -4.03 3.16
C ILE A 63 -9.23 -4.03 1.64
N ALA A 64 -10.41 -4.49 1.19
CA ALA A 64 -10.76 -4.52 -0.23
C ALA A 64 -10.81 -3.12 -0.87
N ALA A 65 -11.15 -2.09 -0.10
CA ALA A 65 -11.22 -0.70 -0.57
C ALA A 65 -9.84 -0.08 -0.91
N ASN A 66 -8.73 -0.67 -0.44
CA ASN A 66 -7.38 -0.13 -0.64
C ASN A 66 -6.57 -0.84 -1.74
N ILE A 67 -7.18 -1.77 -2.48
CA ILE A 67 -6.52 -2.57 -3.53
C ILE A 67 -6.92 -2.11 -4.95
N ASN A 68 -7.81 -1.13 -5.09
CA ASN A 68 -8.14 -0.49 -6.39
C ASN A 68 -7.30 0.76 -6.65
#